data_AF-A0A6G6A578-F1
#
_entry.id   AF-A0A6G6A578-F1
#
_cell.length_a   1.000
_cell.length_b   1.000
_cell.length_c   1.000
_cell.angle_alpha   90.00
_cell.angle_beta   90.00
_cell.angle_gamma   90.00
#
_symmetry.space_group_name_H-M   'P 1'
#
loop_
_entity.id
_entity.type
_entity.pdbx_description
1 polymer ?
#
loop_
_entity_poly.entity_id
_entity_poly.type
_entity_poly.pdbx_seq_one_letter_code
_entity_poly.pdbx_strand_id
1 'polypeptide(L)'
;QLGLNKINYYAFGYMLGTMFLGYYLLYLVYYYLLKIDVHRKFNFLPKYSENDNRPVIIKNTIIQSAENCKGFSETIRQISDLKGKDLERFFKWLAGIIDGDGNFDVRNINSKLVLKAIRIKLHDRDIKILSRIQNTLHIGRIRSDKNKPHSMWIISKKEEMLFLINNINGLIRLKVDGLKKSCDYLGIEFKEANYNIEPNDPYLSGLVDTDGTIVFNYSGNRIECNLEFEYNKFTSKLNLDNVIPNYKPAILLRKSRNSIAFKYQNVKEMVFLYDYFMENRLYSDFKFYRVSKIKQFILVRNFKNEPRHSLEFKKYSEFILDWIQYKNPDWHKVPFVEKIR
;
A
#
# COMPACT_ATOMS: atom_id res chain seq x y z
N GLN A 1 10.51 70.61 3.41
CA GLN A 1 9.63 69.77 4.27
C GLN A 1 10.06 68.33 4.12
N LEU A 2 10.65 67.78 5.20
CA LEU A 2 11.02 66.38 5.35
C LEU A 2 9.76 65.53 5.53
N GLY A 3 9.77 64.31 4.98
CA GLY A 3 8.82 63.28 5.39
C GLY A 3 8.64 62.18 4.35
N LEU A 4 9.62 61.28 4.24
CA LEU A 4 9.42 59.92 3.73
C LEU A 4 10.62 59.05 4.13
N ASN A 5 10.34 57.78 4.46
CA ASN A 5 11.26 56.65 4.67
C ASN A 5 11.87 56.41 6.06
N LYS A 6 11.01 56.19 7.07
CA LYS A 6 11.39 55.49 8.31
C LYS A 6 10.73 54.12 8.55
N ILE A 7 9.92 53.61 7.62
CA ILE A 7 9.12 52.38 7.82
C ILE A 7 9.74 51.11 7.20
N ASN A 8 10.62 51.24 6.19
CA ASN A 8 11.17 50.06 5.49
C ASN A 8 12.40 49.40 6.14
N TYR A 9 12.99 49.96 7.20
CA TYR A 9 14.20 49.37 7.81
C TYR A 9 13.90 48.22 8.79
N TYR A 10 12.70 48.13 9.36
CA TYR A 10 12.35 47.06 10.31
C TYR A 10 12.05 45.72 9.65
N ALA A 11 11.47 45.72 8.45
CA ALA A 11 11.12 44.49 7.72
C ALA A 11 12.36 43.76 7.17
N PHE A 12 13.36 44.49 6.68
CA PHE A 12 14.62 43.90 6.21
C PHE A 12 15.46 43.30 7.36
N GLY A 13 15.47 43.93 8.54
CA GLY A 13 16.15 43.39 9.72
C GLY A 13 15.54 42.07 10.23
N TYR A 14 14.21 41.98 10.25
CA TYR A 14 13.50 40.75 10.64
C TYR A 14 13.70 39.62 9.63
N MET A 15 13.68 39.92 8.32
CA MET A 15 13.93 38.92 7.28
C MET A 15 15.37 38.39 7.32
N LEU A 16 16.38 39.26 7.49
CA LEU A 16 17.76 38.80 7.69
C LEU A 16 17.88 37.93 8.95
N GLY A 17 17.30 38.36 10.07
CA GLY A 17 17.34 37.60 11.33
C GLY A 17 16.77 36.18 11.20
N THR A 18 15.65 36.01 10.48
CA THR A 18 15.06 34.68 10.23
C THR A 18 15.90 33.81 9.29
N MET A 19 16.57 34.41 8.29
CA MET A 19 17.48 33.68 7.40
C MET A 19 18.72 33.18 8.16
N PHE A 20 19.33 34.02 9.00
CA PHE A 20 20.50 33.62 9.81
C PHE A 20 20.15 32.58 10.88
N LEU A 21 18.96 32.64 11.48
CA LEU A 21 18.48 31.64 12.44
C LEU A 21 18.31 30.25 11.78
N GLY A 22 17.80 30.22 10.54
CA GLY A 22 17.65 28.99 9.76
C GLY A 22 18.98 28.31 9.45
N TYR A 23 19.98 29.06 9.00
CA TYR A 23 21.32 28.52 8.75
C TYR A 23 22.03 28.07 10.03
N TYR A 24 21.84 28.78 11.14
CA TYR A 24 22.41 28.40 12.42
C TYR A 24 21.81 27.10 12.97
N LEU A 25 20.49 26.92 12.85
CA LEU A 25 19.80 25.68 13.20
C LEU A 25 20.25 24.52 12.30
N LEU A 26 20.43 24.76 11.00
CA LEU A 26 20.94 23.75 10.07
C LEU A 26 22.37 23.32 10.42
N TYR A 27 23.22 24.28 10.80
CA TYR A 27 24.59 24.02 11.25
C TYR A 27 24.62 23.22 12.56
N LEU A 28 23.74 23.54 13.52
CA LEU A 28 23.59 22.77 14.75
C LEU A 28 23.15 21.32 14.46
N VAL A 29 22.15 21.13 13.60
CA VAL A 29 21.68 19.78 13.20
C VAL A 29 22.81 19.00 12.51
N TYR A 30 23.55 19.62 11.61
CA TYR A 30 24.69 19.01 10.94
C TYR A 30 25.82 18.65 11.92
N TYR A 31 26.13 19.52 12.87
CA TYR A 31 27.11 19.27 13.92
C TYR A 31 26.70 18.09 14.83
N TYR A 32 25.42 17.99 15.20
CA TYR A 32 24.92 16.85 15.98
C TYR A 32 24.93 15.54 15.18
N LEU A 33 24.63 15.57 13.89
CA LEU A 33 24.73 14.40 13.01
C LEU A 33 26.18 13.90 12.89
N LEU A 34 27.14 14.80 12.73
CA LEU A 34 28.57 14.46 12.73
C LEU A 34 29.03 13.89 14.08
N LYS A 35 28.52 14.42 15.21
CA LYS A 35 28.85 13.93 16.55
C LYS A 35 28.29 12.53 16.81
N ILE A 36 27.14 12.18 16.24
CA ILE A 36 26.57 10.83 16.26
C ILE A 36 27.46 9.85 15.46
N ASP A 37 28.01 10.30 14.33
CA ASP A 37 28.85 9.45 13.48
C ASP A 37 30.23 9.16 14.09
N VAL A 38 30.82 10.13 14.81
CA VAL A 38 32.08 9.96 15.55
C VAL A 38 31.93 8.98 16.75
N HIS A 39 30.72 8.84 17.31
CA HIS A 39 30.43 7.84 18.35
C HIS A 39 30.10 6.45 17.79
N ARG A 40 29.90 6.30 16.48
CA ARG A 40 29.84 5.01 15.77
C ARG A 40 31.25 4.51 15.43
N LYS A 41 32.11 4.42 16.44
CA LYS A 41 33.32 3.59 16.34
C LYS A 41 32.88 2.13 16.26
N PHE A 42 33.15 1.52 15.10
CA PHE A 42 33.02 0.11 14.81
C PHE A 42 33.70 -0.75 15.90
N ASN A 43 32.90 -1.35 16.78
CA ASN A 43 33.33 -2.52 17.55
C ASN A 43 33.05 -3.76 16.70
N PHE A 44 34.03 -4.15 15.87
CA PHE A 44 34.13 -5.51 15.38
C PHE A 44 34.36 -6.43 16.60
N LEU A 45 33.31 -7.14 17.02
CA LEU A 45 33.43 -8.25 17.97
C LEU A 45 33.66 -9.53 17.16
N PRO A 46 34.83 -10.19 17.24
CA PRO A 46 34.98 -11.55 16.76
C PRO A 46 34.28 -12.47 17.77
N LYS A 47 33.12 -13.00 17.40
CA LYS A 47 32.50 -14.10 18.16
C LYS A 47 33.23 -15.39 17.78
N TYR A 48 34.13 -15.82 18.66
CA TYR A 48 34.57 -17.20 18.72
C TYR A 48 33.42 -18.08 19.23
N SER A 49 33.17 -19.18 18.54
CA SER A 49 32.30 -20.26 18.99
C SER A 49 33.17 -21.26 19.75
N GLU A 50 33.17 -21.22 21.08
CA GLU A 50 33.65 -22.34 21.88
C GLU A 50 32.59 -23.45 21.86
N ASN A 51 33.01 -24.59 21.32
CA ASN A 51 32.52 -25.94 21.55
C ASN A 51 31.02 -26.23 21.33
N ASP A 52 30.72 -26.78 20.14
CA ASP A 52 30.21 -28.16 20.08
C ASP A 52 30.50 -28.82 18.72
N ASN A 53 31.21 -29.96 18.79
CA ASN A 53 31.74 -30.72 17.67
C ASN A 53 30.64 -31.58 17.00
N ARG A 54 30.00 -31.10 15.91
CA ARG A 54 29.57 -31.93 14.76
C ARG A 54 29.49 -31.09 13.46
N PRO A 55 29.93 -31.62 12.30
CA PRO A 55 30.04 -30.85 11.07
C PRO A 55 28.69 -30.74 10.34
N VAL A 56 28.14 -29.54 10.21
CA VAL A 56 27.11 -29.28 9.19
C VAL A 56 27.84 -28.91 7.90
N ILE A 57 27.99 -29.93 7.06
CA ILE A 57 28.47 -29.83 5.69
C ILE A 57 27.44 -29.01 4.89
N ILE A 58 27.76 -27.76 4.60
CA ILE A 58 27.26 -27.10 3.38
C ILE A 58 28.50 -26.81 2.54
N LYS A 59 28.83 -27.79 1.69
CA LYS A 59 29.69 -27.55 0.52
C LYS A 59 28.99 -26.50 -0.35
N ASN A 60 29.60 -25.34 -0.47
CA ASN A 60 29.73 -24.67 -1.76
C ASN A 60 31.11 -24.06 -1.82
N THR A 61 32.01 -24.87 -2.37
CA THR A 61 33.35 -24.48 -2.81
C THR A 61 33.26 -23.32 -3.79
N ILE A 62 34.05 -22.30 -3.51
CA ILE A 62 34.80 -21.42 -4.41
C ILE A 62 34.54 -21.66 -5.91
N ILE A 63 33.84 -20.72 -6.55
CA ILE A 63 34.13 -20.34 -7.93
C ILE A 63 34.44 -18.84 -7.91
N GLN A 64 35.73 -18.52 -7.94
CA GLN A 64 36.16 -17.27 -8.55
C GLN A 64 36.01 -17.43 -10.06
N SER A 65 35.08 -16.69 -10.65
CA SER A 65 35.18 -16.27 -12.05
C SER A 65 34.54 -14.89 -12.17
N ALA A 66 35.39 -13.88 -12.32
CA ALA A 66 35.00 -12.57 -12.78
C ALA A 66 34.66 -12.66 -14.27
N GLU A 67 33.46 -13.11 -14.61
CA GLU A 67 32.94 -13.01 -15.98
C GLU A 67 31.47 -12.56 -15.95
N ASN A 68 31.27 -11.30 -16.38
CA ASN A 68 30.07 -10.71 -16.97
C ASN A 68 28.71 -11.42 -16.76
N CYS A 69 28.13 -11.28 -15.56
CA CYS A 69 26.67 -11.37 -15.38
C CYS A 69 26.11 -9.97 -15.11
N LYS A 70 26.04 -9.12 -16.14
CA LYS A 70 25.31 -7.85 -16.06
C LYS A 70 23.82 -8.15 -15.94
N GLY A 71 23.27 -8.11 -14.73
CA GLY A 71 21.81 -7.95 -14.59
C GLY A 71 21.13 -8.30 -13.27
N PHE A 72 21.78 -8.97 -12.29
CA PHE A 72 21.05 -9.42 -11.09
C PHE A 72 21.79 -9.29 -9.75
N SER A 73 23.12 -9.13 -9.73
CA SER A 73 23.88 -9.17 -8.47
C SER A 73 23.47 -8.09 -7.48
N GLU A 74 23.27 -6.85 -7.95
CA GLU A 74 22.88 -5.72 -7.09
C GLU A 74 21.40 -5.79 -6.65
N THR A 75 20.50 -6.23 -7.53
CA THR A 75 19.07 -6.40 -7.20
C THR A 75 18.86 -7.52 -6.20
N ILE A 76 19.54 -8.66 -6.37
CA ILE A 76 19.49 -9.77 -5.40
C ILE A 76 20.08 -9.32 -4.06
N ARG A 77 21.15 -8.53 -4.07
CA ARG A 77 21.77 -8.00 -2.85
C ARG A 77 20.82 -7.06 -2.09
N GLN A 78 20.16 -6.13 -2.76
CA GLN A 78 19.21 -5.21 -2.10
C GLN A 78 17.92 -5.92 -1.64
N ILE A 79 17.42 -6.88 -2.41
CA ILE A 79 16.31 -7.73 -1.95
C ILE A 79 16.73 -8.59 -0.76
N SER A 80 17.99 -9.01 -0.67
CA SER A 80 18.51 -9.73 0.49
C SER A 80 18.67 -8.86 1.75
N ASP A 81 18.78 -7.53 1.57
CA ASP A 81 18.76 -6.58 2.70
C ASP A 81 17.35 -6.45 3.32
N LEU A 82 16.28 -6.77 2.56
CA LEU A 82 14.93 -6.93 3.09
C LEU A 82 14.86 -8.26 3.86
N LYS A 83 14.61 -8.18 5.18
CA LYS A 83 14.48 -9.36 6.05
C LYS A 83 13.33 -10.23 5.57
N GLY A 84 13.50 -11.56 5.62
CA GLY A 84 12.56 -12.54 5.05
C GLY A 84 11.08 -12.32 5.37
N LYS A 85 10.74 -11.93 6.61
CA LYS A 85 9.35 -11.66 7.01
C LYS A 85 8.75 -10.41 6.35
N ASP A 86 9.54 -9.36 6.16
CA ASP A 86 9.07 -8.12 5.53
C ASP A 86 8.83 -8.33 4.02
N LEU A 87 9.69 -9.14 3.40
CA LEU A 87 9.55 -9.52 1.99
C LEU A 87 8.34 -10.43 1.77
N GLU A 88 8.10 -11.40 2.65
CA GLU A 88 6.90 -12.26 2.59
C GLU A 88 5.61 -11.44 2.71
N ARG A 89 5.55 -10.52 3.68
CA ARG A 89 4.41 -9.59 3.83
C ARG A 89 4.22 -8.72 2.60
N PHE A 90 5.31 -8.25 2.00
CA PHE A 90 5.25 -7.50 0.75
C PHE A 90 4.64 -8.32 -0.39
N PHE A 91 5.05 -9.57 -0.59
CA PHE A 91 4.48 -10.41 -1.66
C PHE A 91 3.02 -10.78 -1.41
N LYS A 92 2.61 -10.98 -0.16
CA LYS A 92 1.19 -11.14 0.22
C LYS A 92 0.36 -9.90 -0.14
N TRP A 93 0.85 -8.70 0.21
CA TRP A 93 0.25 -7.43 -0.20
C TRP A 93 0.19 -7.30 -1.73
N LEU A 94 1.30 -7.56 -2.43
CA LEU A 94 1.39 -7.47 -3.89
C LEU A 94 0.45 -8.47 -4.58
N ALA A 95 0.25 -9.67 -4.02
CA ALA A 95 -0.72 -10.62 -4.55
C ALA A 95 -2.15 -10.05 -4.48
N GLY A 96 -2.50 -9.33 -3.42
CA GLY A 96 -3.77 -8.59 -3.32
C GLY A 96 -3.91 -7.52 -4.40
N ILE A 97 -2.85 -6.72 -4.63
CA ILE A 97 -2.83 -5.71 -5.71
C ILE A 97 -3.01 -6.36 -7.09
N ILE A 98 -2.33 -7.47 -7.35
CA ILE A 98 -2.42 -8.19 -8.63
C ILE A 98 -3.82 -8.80 -8.82
N ASP A 99 -4.40 -9.35 -7.75
CA ASP A 99 -5.75 -9.92 -7.81
C ASP A 99 -6.83 -8.91 -8.14
N GLY A 100 -6.61 -7.64 -7.77
CA GLY A 100 -7.46 -6.54 -8.16
C GLY A 100 -7.20 -6.02 -9.57
N ASP A 101 -6.16 -5.20 -9.69
CA ASP A 101 -5.84 -4.42 -10.91
C ASP A 101 -4.67 -5.01 -11.72
N GLY A 102 -4.20 -6.20 -11.37
CA GLY A 102 -3.16 -6.91 -12.11
C GLY A 102 -3.67 -7.58 -13.38
N ASN A 103 -2.77 -7.69 -14.37
CA ASN A 103 -3.01 -8.36 -15.63
C ASN A 103 -1.80 -9.19 -16.07
N PHE A 104 -2.02 -10.50 -16.25
CA PHE A 104 -1.10 -11.41 -16.92
C PHE A 104 -1.38 -11.38 -18.42
N ASP A 105 -0.57 -10.65 -19.19
CA ASP A 105 -0.75 -10.47 -20.64
C ASP A 105 -0.26 -11.70 -21.41
N VAL A 106 -1.06 -12.77 -21.35
CA VAL A 106 -0.84 -14.02 -22.10
C VAL A 106 -1.53 -13.92 -23.46
N ARG A 107 -0.77 -14.13 -24.54
CA ARG A 107 -1.26 -14.05 -25.92
C ARG A 107 -0.99 -15.34 -26.67
N ASN A 108 -1.89 -15.68 -27.58
CA ASN A 108 -1.63 -16.75 -28.54
C ASN A 108 -0.81 -16.18 -29.71
N ILE A 109 0.41 -16.71 -29.88
CA ILE A 109 1.32 -16.34 -30.96
C ILE A 109 1.78 -17.63 -31.62
N ASN A 110 1.45 -17.80 -32.89
CA ASN A 110 1.76 -19.01 -33.67
C ASN A 110 1.30 -20.30 -32.95
N SER A 111 0.05 -20.29 -32.47
CA SER A 111 -0.58 -21.41 -31.74
C SER A 111 0.09 -21.77 -30.40
N LYS A 112 0.95 -20.89 -29.86
CA LYS A 112 1.58 -21.03 -28.54
C LYS A 112 1.15 -19.89 -27.62
N LEU A 113 0.78 -20.23 -26.38
CA LEU A 113 0.53 -19.22 -25.35
C LEU A 113 1.86 -18.65 -24.86
N VAL A 114 2.01 -17.33 -24.95
CA VAL A 114 3.21 -16.59 -24.56
C VAL A 114 2.83 -15.52 -23.56
N LEU A 115 3.45 -15.53 -22.38
CA LEU A 115 3.37 -14.42 -21.43
C LEU A 115 4.23 -13.26 -21.94
N LYS A 116 3.58 -12.20 -22.42
CA LYS A 116 4.28 -11.00 -22.93
C LYS A 116 4.73 -10.07 -21.82
N ALA A 117 3.90 -9.91 -20.79
CA ALA A 117 4.16 -8.99 -19.69
C ALA A 117 3.24 -9.28 -18.50
N ILE A 118 3.65 -8.82 -17.32
CA ILE A 118 2.78 -8.66 -16.15
C ILE A 118 2.64 -7.16 -15.90
N ARG A 119 1.40 -6.70 -15.74
CA ARG A 119 1.07 -5.27 -15.69
C ARG A 119 0.15 -4.98 -14.52
N ILE A 120 0.34 -3.82 -13.90
CA ILE A 120 -0.60 -3.24 -12.92
C ILE A 120 -0.86 -1.82 -13.39
N LYS A 121 -2.13 -1.49 -13.67
CA LYS A 121 -2.53 -0.17 -14.16
C LYS A 121 -3.44 0.50 -13.13
N LEU A 122 -3.06 1.67 -12.65
CA LEU A 122 -3.79 2.42 -11.62
C LEU A 122 -3.99 3.87 -12.04
N HIS A 123 -4.95 4.55 -11.40
CA HIS A 123 -5.08 5.99 -11.52
C HIS A 123 -3.87 6.70 -10.89
N ASP A 124 -3.44 7.84 -11.44
CA ASP A 124 -2.23 8.55 -10.99
C ASP A 124 -2.30 9.03 -9.53
N ARG A 125 -3.52 9.14 -8.99
CA ARG A 125 -3.77 9.41 -7.56
C ARG A 125 -3.15 8.35 -6.64
N ASP A 126 -2.97 7.13 -7.14
CA ASP A 126 -2.47 5.96 -6.42
C ASP A 126 -1.09 5.52 -6.95
N ILE A 127 -0.36 6.41 -7.63
CA ILE A 127 0.99 6.17 -8.17
C ILE A 127 1.97 5.61 -7.14
N LYS A 128 1.78 5.95 -5.85
CA LYS A 128 2.59 5.47 -4.73
C LYS A 128 2.57 3.94 -4.61
N ILE A 129 1.48 3.28 -4.99
CA ILE A 129 1.41 1.82 -5.05
C ILE A 129 2.44 1.30 -6.07
N LEU A 130 2.44 1.86 -7.29
CA LEU A 130 3.37 1.45 -8.35
C LEU A 130 4.82 1.75 -7.97
N SER A 131 5.09 2.95 -7.42
CA SER A 131 6.43 3.32 -6.95
C SER A 131 6.91 2.41 -5.83
N ARG A 132 6.05 2.00 -4.90
CA ARG A 132 6.41 1.02 -3.86
C ARG A 132 6.82 -0.31 -4.48
N ILE A 133 6.04 -0.83 -5.43
CA ILE A 133 6.35 -2.10 -6.10
C ILE A 133 7.71 -2.01 -6.79
N GLN A 134 7.93 -0.96 -7.59
CA GLN A 134 9.19 -0.75 -8.30
C GLN A 134 10.37 -0.58 -7.33
N ASN A 135 10.22 0.20 -6.27
CA ASN A 135 11.29 0.47 -5.31
C ASN A 135 11.61 -0.73 -4.42
N THR A 136 10.65 -1.62 -4.15
CA THR A 136 10.90 -2.82 -3.36
C THR A 136 11.49 -3.95 -4.20
N LEU A 137 11.00 -4.13 -5.42
CA LEU A 137 11.48 -5.21 -6.28
C LEU A 137 12.71 -4.84 -7.11
N HIS A 138 12.96 -3.54 -7.32
CA HIS A 138 13.97 -3.01 -8.23
C HIS A 138 13.89 -3.59 -9.66
N ILE A 139 12.70 -4.03 -10.07
CA ILE A 139 12.41 -4.54 -11.41
C ILE A 139 11.21 -3.82 -12.03
N GLY A 140 11.07 -3.96 -13.34
CA GLY A 140 10.01 -3.33 -14.10
C GLY A 140 10.18 -1.83 -14.21
N ARG A 141 9.23 -1.22 -14.91
CA ARG A 141 9.21 0.22 -15.15
C ARG A 141 7.81 0.77 -15.00
N ILE A 142 7.73 2.01 -14.52
CA ILE A 142 6.49 2.77 -14.48
C ILE A 142 6.41 3.62 -15.76
N ARG A 143 5.24 3.61 -16.39
CA ARG A 143 4.91 4.43 -17.55
C ARG A 143 3.59 5.13 -17.33
N SER A 144 3.58 6.45 -17.47
CA SER A 144 2.34 7.23 -17.47
C SER A 144 1.68 7.21 -18.85
N ASP A 145 0.36 7.15 -18.86
CA ASP A 145 -0.45 7.33 -20.07
C ASP A 145 -0.52 8.84 -20.36
N LYS A 146 -0.07 9.27 -21.54
CA LYS A 146 0.03 10.72 -21.86
C LYS A 146 -1.33 11.41 -21.86
N ASN A 147 -2.40 10.67 -22.13
CA ASN A 147 -3.72 11.23 -22.40
C ASN A 147 -4.76 10.85 -21.34
N LYS A 148 -4.39 10.04 -20.35
CA LYS A 148 -5.30 9.56 -19.31
C LYS A 148 -4.62 9.67 -17.96
N PRO A 149 -5.36 9.92 -16.87
CA PRO A 149 -4.79 10.06 -15.53
C PRO A 149 -4.44 8.69 -14.93
N HIS A 150 -3.67 7.89 -15.66
CA HIS A 150 -3.32 6.53 -15.29
C HIS A 150 -1.85 6.26 -15.56
N SER A 151 -1.26 5.47 -14.68
CA SER A 151 0.09 4.97 -14.81
C SER A 151 0.10 3.45 -14.72
N MET A 152 1.14 2.85 -15.29
CA MET A 152 1.26 1.41 -15.40
C MET A 152 2.66 0.97 -14.99
N TRP A 153 2.73 0.06 -14.02
CA TRP A 153 3.94 -0.72 -13.79
C TRP A 153 3.92 -1.95 -14.69
N ILE A 154 5.04 -2.22 -15.36
CA ILE A 154 5.17 -3.32 -16.32
C ILE A 154 6.52 -4.02 -16.19
N ILE A 155 6.47 -5.35 -16.12
CA ILE A 155 7.62 -6.23 -16.36
C ILE A 155 7.40 -7.04 -17.63
N SER A 156 8.46 -7.20 -18.42
CA SER A 156 8.42 -7.92 -19.69
C SER A 156 9.66 -8.77 -19.97
N LYS A 157 10.70 -8.68 -19.14
CA LYS A 157 11.85 -9.58 -19.23
C LYS A 157 11.49 -10.93 -18.63
N LYS A 158 11.94 -12.01 -19.25
CA LYS A 158 11.56 -13.37 -18.85
C LYS A 158 12.02 -13.65 -17.41
N GLU A 159 13.21 -13.19 -17.05
CA GLU A 159 13.83 -13.40 -15.75
C GLU A 159 13.08 -12.66 -14.63
N GLU A 160 12.65 -11.41 -14.89
CA GLU A 160 11.84 -10.62 -13.97
C GLU A 160 10.45 -11.24 -13.76
N MET A 161 9.84 -11.74 -14.84
CA MET A 161 8.55 -12.45 -14.76
C MET A 161 8.69 -13.77 -14.01
N LEU A 162 9.75 -14.53 -14.26
CA LEU A 162 10.05 -15.77 -13.54
C LEU A 162 10.22 -15.51 -12.05
N PHE A 163 11.00 -14.49 -11.68
CA PHE A 163 11.18 -14.06 -10.30
C PHE A 163 9.85 -13.70 -9.64
N LEU A 164 9.02 -12.86 -10.26
CA LEU A 164 7.75 -12.45 -9.69
C LEU A 164 6.82 -13.67 -9.52
N ILE A 165 6.66 -14.49 -10.56
CA ILE A 165 5.75 -15.65 -10.55
C ILE A 165 6.14 -16.63 -9.45
N ASN A 166 7.43 -16.94 -9.28
CA ASN A 166 7.89 -17.82 -8.20
C ASN A 166 7.50 -17.31 -6.80
N ASN A 167 7.52 -15.99 -6.58
CA ASN A 167 7.21 -15.39 -5.28
C ASN A 167 5.70 -15.19 -5.01
N ILE A 168 4.86 -15.11 -6.06
CA ILE A 168 3.40 -14.96 -5.91
C ILE A 168 2.62 -16.27 -6.14
N ASN A 169 3.29 -17.34 -6.59
CA ASN A 169 2.68 -18.65 -6.80
C ASN A 169 2.23 -19.23 -5.44
N GLY A 170 0.95 -19.58 -5.32
CA GLY A 170 0.31 -19.93 -4.04
C GLY A 170 -0.24 -18.73 -3.24
N LEU A 171 -0.10 -17.48 -3.72
CA LEU A 171 -0.68 -16.29 -3.09
C LEU A 171 -1.83 -15.65 -3.88
N ILE A 172 -1.87 -15.84 -5.20
CA ILE A 172 -2.94 -15.34 -6.09
C ILE A 172 -4.21 -16.18 -5.95
N ARG A 173 -5.35 -15.53 -5.71
CA ARG A 173 -6.64 -16.18 -5.42
C ARG A 173 -7.72 -15.85 -6.44
N LEU A 174 -7.68 -14.69 -7.07
CA LEU A 174 -8.73 -14.21 -7.99
C LEU A 174 -8.31 -14.30 -9.46
N LYS A 175 -7.07 -13.93 -9.82
CA LYS A 175 -6.53 -13.97 -11.19
C LYS A 175 -5.86 -15.31 -11.53
N VAL A 176 -6.38 -16.41 -10.96
CA VAL A 176 -5.75 -17.75 -10.99
C VAL A 176 -5.57 -18.27 -12.42
N ASP A 177 -6.55 -18.09 -13.31
CA ASP A 177 -6.43 -18.59 -14.69
C ASP A 177 -5.29 -17.90 -15.46
N GLY A 178 -5.02 -16.63 -15.18
CA GLY A 178 -3.88 -15.89 -15.74
C GLY A 178 -2.55 -16.36 -15.16
N LEU A 179 -2.51 -16.63 -13.85
CA LEU A 179 -1.32 -17.19 -13.20
C LEU A 179 -1.00 -18.60 -13.72
N LYS A 180 -1.99 -19.49 -13.88
CA LYS A 180 -1.81 -20.85 -14.42
C LYS A 180 -1.12 -20.82 -15.78
N LYS A 181 -1.68 -20.07 -16.73
CA LYS A 181 -1.09 -19.89 -18.07
C LYS A 181 0.34 -19.32 -18.02
N SER A 182 0.61 -18.45 -17.04
CA SER A 182 1.93 -17.88 -16.82
C SER A 182 2.93 -18.91 -16.27
N CYS A 183 2.49 -19.78 -15.35
CA CYS A 183 3.28 -20.89 -14.82
C CYS A 183 3.62 -21.89 -15.94
N ASP A 184 2.64 -22.26 -16.76
CA ASP A 184 2.83 -23.16 -17.91
C ASP A 184 3.88 -22.62 -18.90
N TYR A 185 3.79 -21.34 -19.25
CA TYR A 185 4.76 -20.68 -20.15
C TYR A 185 6.19 -20.66 -19.58
N LEU A 186 6.32 -20.54 -18.25
CA LEU A 186 7.60 -20.45 -17.56
C LEU A 186 8.15 -21.82 -17.11
N GLY A 187 7.39 -22.90 -17.26
CA GLY A 187 7.76 -24.23 -16.79
C GLY A 187 7.76 -24.35 -15.25
N ILE A 188 6.88 -23.60 -14.58
CA ILE A 188 6.71 -23.64 -13.12
C ILE A 188 5.49 -24.49 -12.79
N GLU A 189 5.58 -25.34 -11.78
CA GLU A 189 4.42 -26.04 -11.23
C GLU A 189 3.49 -25.05 -10.49
N PHE A 190 2.23 -24.99 -10.90
CA PHE A 190 1.23 -24.13 -10.28
C PHE A 190 0.87 -24.59 -8.86
N LYS A 191 0.80 -23.66 -7.91
CA LYS A 191 0.36 -23.89 -6.53
C LYS A 191 -0.95 -23.17 -6.27
N GLU A 192 -1.98 -23.92 -5.84
CA GLU A 192 -3.26 -23.33 -5.43
C GLU A 192 -3.09 -22.59 -4.09
N ALA A 193 -3.66 -21.39 -3.99
CA ALA A 193 -3.60 -20.58 -2.80
C ALA A 193 -4.58 -21.05 -1.73
N ASN A 194 -4.24 -20.83 -0.45
CA ASN A 194 -5.21 -20.99 0.64
C ASN A 194 -6.21 -19.82 0.62
N TYR A 195 -7.49 -20.13 0.44
CA TYR A 195 -8.58 -19.16 0.40
C TYR A 195 -9.07 -18.71 1.78
N ASN A 196 -8.73 -19.45 2.85
CA ASN A 196 -8.89 -18.99 4.23
C ASN A 196 -7.69 -18.12 4.58
N ILE A 197 -7.89 -16.80 4.56
CA ILE A 197 -6.80 -15.86 4.77
C ILE A 197 -6.54 -15.70 6.27
N GLU A 198 -5.27 -15.76 6.64
CA GLU A 198 -4.81 -15.70 8.03
C GLU A 198 -5.07 -14.33 8.68
N PRO A 199 -5.18 -14.27 10.02
CA PRO A 199 -5.29 -13.02 10.74
C PRO A 199 -4.14 -12.06 10.44
N ASN A 200 -4.48 -10.79 10.23
CA ASN A 200 -3.55 -9.70 9.89
C ASN A 200 -2.73 -9.92 8.61
N ASP A 201 -3.14 -10.83 7.72
CA ASP A 201 -2.48 -11.01 6.43
C ASP A 201 -2.66 -9.74 5.57
N PRO A 202 -1.56 -9.18 5.00
CA PRO A 202 -1.61 -7.94 4.22
C PRO A 202 -2.22 -8.10 2.82
N TYR A 203 -2.59 -9.33 2.41
CA TYR A 203 -3.32 -9.56 1.17
C TYR A 203 -4.61 -8.72 1.07
N LEU A 204 -5.38 -8.62 2.16
CA LEU A 204 -6.59 -7.81 2.19
C LEU A 204 -6.29 -6.31 2.01
N SER A 205 -5.21 -5.77 2.57
CA SER A 205 -4.85 -4.37 2.34
C SER A 205 -4.46 -4.10 0.88
N GLY A 206 -3.81 -5.06 0.22
CA GLY A 206 -3.55 -5.01 -1.22
C GLY A 206 -4.84 -4.97 -2.04
N LEU A 207 -5.79 -5.88 -1.79
CA LEU A 207 -7.09 -5.85 -2.45
C LEU A 207 -7.86 -4.54 -2.20
N VAL A 208 -7.77 -4.01 -0.99
CA VAL A 208 -8.46 -2.76 -0.64
C VAL A 208 -7.84 -1.56 -1.33
N ASP A 209 -6.52 -1.55 -1.54
CA ASP A 209 -5.81 -0.52 -2.28
C ASP A 209 -6.29 -0.41 -3.75
N THR A 210 -6.71 -1.51 -4.37
CA THR A 210 -7.27 -1.53 -5.74
C THR A 210 -8.79 -1.40 -5.73
N ASP A 211 -9.51 -2.47 -5.39
CA ASP A 211 -10.96 -2.61 -5.54
C ASP A 211 -11.74 -2.18 -4.29
N GLY A 212 -11.04 -1.99 -3.17
CA GLY A 212 -11.66 -1.57 -1.92
C GLY A 212 -12.21 -0.16 -1.97
N THR A 213 -13.32 0.03 -1.29
CA THR A 213 -13.99 1.30 -1.13
C THR A 213 -14.17 1.61 0.35
N ILE A 214 -13.56 2.70 0.81
CA ILE A 214 -13.78 3.26 2.16
C ILE A 214 -14.77 4.40 2.04
N VAL A 215 -15.98 4.24 2.58
CA VAL A 215 -17.09 5.20 2.41
C VAL A 215 -17.72 5.59 3.73
N PHE A 216 -18.25 6.81 3.78
CA PHE A 216 -19.08 7.25 4.89
C PHE A 216 -20.56 7.05 4.55
N ASN A 217 -21.23 6.20 5.31
CA ASN A 217 -22.66 6.01 5.24
C ASN A 217 -23.35 7.01 6.16
N TYR A 218 -23.87 8.10 5.58
CA TYR A 218 -24.51 9.17 6.34
C TYR A 218 -25.74 8.68 7.13
N SER A 219 -26.63 7.92 6.49
CA SER A 219 -27.84 7.40 7.15
C SER A 219 -27.47 6.51 8.33
N GLY A 220 -26.54 5.58 8.12
CA GLY A 220 -26.03 4.66 9.12
C GLY A 220 -25.05 5.27 10.13
N ASN A 221 -24.63 6.54 9.93
CA ASN A 221 -23.63 7.25 10.71
C ASN A 221 -22.40 6.39 11.03
N ARG A 222 -21.75 5.89 9.97
CA ARG A 222 -20.65 4.94 10.06
C ARG A 222 -19.71 5.01 8.86
N ILE A 223 -18.45 4.64 9.08
CA ILE A 223 -17.47 4.43 8.02
C ILE A 223 -17.44 2.94 7.69
N GLU A 224 -17.50 2.60 6.41
CA GLU A 224 -17.53 1.22 5.92
C GLU A 224 -16.34 0.95 5.00
N CYS A 225 -15.80 -0.27 5.05
CA CYS A 225 -14.89 -0.80 4.04
C CYS A 225 -15.60 -1.90 3.26
N ASN A 226 -15.69 -1.71 1.95
CA ASN A 226 -16.45 -2.58 1.07
C ASN A 226 -15.55 -3.08 -0.08
N LEU A 227 -15.65 -4.37 -0.39
CA LEU A 227 -15.11 -4.99 -1.60
C LEU A 227 -16.29 -5.59 -2.38
N GLU A 228 -16.28 -5.47 -3.69
CA GLU A 228 -17.29 -6.08 -4.56
C GLU A 228 -16.61 -6.63 -5.81
N PHE A 229 -16.85 -7.91 -6.09
CA PHE A 229 -16.26 -8.61 -7.24
C PHE A 229 -17.35 -9.32 -8.03
N GLU A 230 -17.04 -9.65 -9.29
CA GLU A 230 -17.84 -10.59 -10.05
C GLU A 230 -17.88 -11.96 -9.34
N TYR A 231 -19.06 -12.55 -9.27
CA TYR A 231 -19.26 -13.86 -8.65
C TYR A 231 -18.83 -14.98 -9.60
N ASN A 232 -17.82 -15.76 -9.18
CA ASN A 232 -17.27 -16.87 -9.94
C ASN A 232 -16.68 -17.95 -9.00
N LYS A 233 -16.08 -18.99 -9.59
CA LYS A 233 -15.49 -20.14 -8.86
C LYS A 233 -14.35 -19.78 -7.89
N PHE A 234 -13.74 -18.60 -8.04
CA PHE A 234 -12.63 -18.14 -7.21
C PHE A 234 -13.12 -17.19 -6.11
N THR A 235 -13.94 -16.20 -6.47
CA THR A 235 -14.49 -15.24 -5.52
C THR A 235 -15.44 -15.88 -4.52
N SER A 236 -16.13 -16.96 -4.91
CA SER A 236 -16.96 -17.79 -4.01
C SER A 236 -16.17 -18.55 -2.94
N LYS A 237 -14.88 -18.86 -3.19
CA LYS A 237 -14.02 -19.54 -2.23
C LYS A 237 -13.38 -18.57 -1.23
N LEU A 238 -13.23 -17.29 -1.60
CA LEU A 238 -12.51 -16.28 -0.83
C LEU A 238 -13.14 -16.10 0.56
N ASN A 239 -12.39 -16.41 1.60
CA ASN A 239 -12.82 -16.26 2.99
C ASN A 239 -11.99 -15.18 3.70
N LEU A 240 -12.69 -14.12 4.13
CA LEU A 240 -12.12 -12.97 4.82
C LEU A 240 -12.50 -12.90 6.31
N ASP A 241 -13.17 -13.92 6.85
CA ASP A 241 -13.77 -13.90 8.19
C ASP A 241 -12.77 -13.61 9.31
N ASN A 242 -11.53 -14.10 9.18
CA ASN A 242 -10.52 -14.05 10.24
C ASN A 242 -9.43 -13.00 9.99
N VAL A 243 -9.47 -12.30 8.85
CA VAL A 243 -8.35 -11.44 8.41
C VAL A 243 -8.22 -10.21 9.29
N ILE A 244 -9.35 -9.61 9.67
CA ILE A 244 -9.40 -8.55 10.67
C ILE A 244 -9.83 -9.20 11.99
N PRO A 245 -8.92 -9.33 12.98
CA PRO A 245 -9.26 -9.92 14.27
C PRO A 245 -10.49 -9.23 14.89
N ASN A 246 -11.44 -10.02 15.36
CA ASN A 246 -12.70 -9.55 15.97
C ASN A 246 -13.64 -8.76 15.03
N TYR A 247 -13.45 -8.84 13.71
CA TYR A 247 -14.34 -8.17 12.77
C TYR A 247 -14.56 -9.03 11.51
N LYS A 248 -15.68 -9.76 11.51
CA LYS A 248 -16.12 -10.54 10.37
C LYS A 248 -16.89 -9.67 9.36
N PRO A 249 -16.57 -9.70 8.06
CA PRO A 249 -17.34 -8.97 7.07
C PRO A 249 -18.72 -9.62 6.83
N ALA A 250 -19.71 -8.80 6.52
CA ALA A 250 -20.96 -9.29 5.96
C ALA A 250 -20.77 -9.65 4.48
N ILE A 251 -21.17 -10.87 4.10
CA ILE A 251 -21.10 -11.35 2.72
C ILE A 251 -22.47 -11.20 2.06
N LEU A 252 -22.53 -10.54 0.90
CA LEU A 252 -23.76 -10.31 0.15
C LEU A 252 -23.60 -10.81 -1.28
N LEU A 253 -24.45 -11.77 -1.68
CA LEU A 253 -24.57 -12.24 -3.06
C LEU A 253 -25.68 -11.47 -3.77
N ARG A 254 -25.34 -10.81 -4.89
CA ARG A 254 -26.27 -10.03 -5.70
C ARG A 254 -26.50 -10.72 -7.05
N LYS A 255 -27.57 -11.52 -7.13
CA LYS A 255 -27.93 -12.26 -8.36
C LYS A 255 -28.12 -11.34 -9.57
N SER A 256 -28.70 -10.15 -9.39
CA SER A 256 -28.99 -9.21 -10.48
C SER A 256 -27.73 -8.66 -11.18
N ARG A 257 -26.59 -8.62 -10.49
CA ARG A 257 -25.31 -8.11 -11.01
C ARG A 257 -24.26 -9.20 -11.15
N ASN A 258 -24.63 -10.46 -10.89
CA ASN A 258 -23.69 -11.56 -10.73
C ASN A 258 -22.46 -11.17 -9.89
N SER A 259 -22.68 -10.56 -8.71
CA SER A 259 -21.59 -10.06 -7.85
C SER A 259 -21.64 -10.60 -6.43
N ILE A 260 -20.47 -10.65 -5.79
CA ILE A 260 -20.28 -10.94 -4.37
C ILE A 260 -19.62 -9.75 -3.70
N ALA A 261 -20.16 -9.31 -2.57
CA ALA A 261 -19.63 -8.19 -1.81
C ALA A 261 -19.26 -8.60 -0.39
N PHE A 262 -18.13 -8.09 0.10
CA PHE A 262 -17.65 -8.22 1.47
C PHE A 262 -17.70 -6.85 2.13
N LYS A 263 -18.43 -6.72 3.24
CA LYS A 263 -18.71 -5.43 3.87
C LYS A 263 -18.37 -5.40 5.35
N TYR A 264 -17.42 -4.54 5.70
CA TYR A 264 -17.12 -4.17 7.08
C TYR A 264 -17.92 -2.91 7.42
N GLN A 265 -19.12 -3.09 7.99
CA GLN A 265 -20.10 -2.02 8.20
C GLN A 265 -20.64 -1.90 9.65
N ASN A 266 -20.08 -2.63 10.60
CA ASN A 266 -20.48 -2.59 12.00
C ASN A 266 -19.76 -1.47 12.76
N VAL A 267 -20.53 -0.59 13.41
CA VAL A 267 -20.00 0.56 14.17
C VAL A 267 -19.07 0.12 15.29
N LYS A 268 -19.48 -0.88 16.08
CA LYS A 268 -18.71 -1.35 17.26
C LYS A 268 -17.33 -1.90 16.87
N GLU A 269 -17.20 -2.41 15.65
CA GLU A 269 -16.01 -3.12 15.18
C GLU A 269 -15.11 -2.22 14.30
N MET A 270 -15.53 -0.98 13.95
CA MET A 270 -14.73 -0.05 13.15
C MET A 270 -13.33 0.19 13.72
N VAL A 271 -13.15 0.09 15.04
CA VAL A 271 -11.83 0.23 15.67
C VAL A 271 -10.86 -0.86 15.20
N PHE A 272 -11.32 -2.10 15.01
CA PHE A 272 -10.50 -3.20 14.50
C PHE A 272 -10.13 -2.98 13.03
N LEU A 273 -11.02 -2.37 12.25
CA LEU A 273 -10.71 -1.94 10.88
C LEU A 273 -9.57 -0.91 10.86
N TYR A 274 -9.62 0.08 11.76
CA TYR A 274 -8.53 1.04 11.95
C TYR A 274 -7.24 0.33 12.32
N ASP A 275 -7.25 -0.52 13.35
CA ASP A 275 -6.04 -1.15 13.87
C ASP A 275 -5.39 -2.07 12.80
N TYR A 276 -6.20 -2.84 12.06
CA TYR A 276 -5.71 -3.66 10.95
C TYR A 276 -4.98 -2.82 9.89
N PHE A 277 -5.51 -1.68 9.46
CA PHE A 277 -4.88 -0.85 8.44
C PHE A 277 -3.76 0.05 8.97
N MET A 278 -3.64 0.22 10.30
CA MET A 278 -2.42 0.80 10.88
C MET A 278 -1.28 -0.22 10.86
N GLU A 279 -1.56 -1.51 11.05
CA GLU A 279 -0.56 -2.59 10.89
C GLU A 279 -0.26 -2.86 9.40
N ASN A 280 -1.31 -2.95 8.58
CA ASN A 280 -1.26 -3.26 7.16
C ASN A 280 -1.63 -2.02 6.34
N ARG A 281 -0.69 -1.08 6.29
CA ARG A 281 -0.87 0.23 5.66
C ARG A 281 -1.37 0.13 4.21
N LEU A 282 -2.40 0.93 3.91
CA LEU A 282 -2.83 1.24 2.55
C LEU A 282 -1.91 2.29 1.90
N TYR A 283 -1.60 2.10 0.62
CA TYR A 283 -0.75 3.00 -0.16
C TYR A 283 -1.54 3.92 -1.09
N SER A 284 -2.85 3.72 -1.23
CA SER A 284 -3.77 4.76 -1.65
C SER A 284 -3.92 5.81 -0.54
N ASP A 285 -3.30 6.99 -0.73
CA ASP A 285 -3.34 8.08 0.25
C ASP A 285 -4.77 8.44 0.66
N PHE A 286 -5.69 8.41 -0.30
CA PHE A 286 -7.10 8.74 -0.09
C PHE A 286 -7.80 7.72 0.81
N LYS A 287 -7.63 6.42 0.53
CA LYS A 287 -8.22 5.35 1.35
C LYS A 287 -7.58 5.31 2.74
N PHE A 288 -6.25 5.48 2.81
CA PHE A 288 -5.52 5.50 4.08
C PHE A 288 -5.95 6.66 4.98
N TYR A 289 -6.08 7.88 4.43
CA TYR A 289 -6.58 9.04 5.19
C TYR A 289 -7.98 8.77 5.75
N ARG A 290 -8.88 8.19 4.95
CA ARG A 290 -10.25 7.90 5.38
C ARG A 290 -10.30 6.94 6.56
N VAL A 291 -9.47 5.89 6.51
CA VAL A 291 -9.34 4.92 7.59
C VAL A 291 -8.68 5.54 8.83
N SER A 292 -7.63 6.33 8.67
CA SER A 292 -6.91 6.93 9.80
C SER A 292 -7.79 7.88 10.64
N LYS A 293 -8.88 8.39 10.06
CA LYS A 293 -9.87 9.23 10.72
C LYS A 293 -10.91 8.46 11.54
N ILE A 294 -10.94 7.13 11.52
CA ILE A 294 -11.95 6.32 12.22
C ILE A 294 -11.96 6.58 13.74
N LYS A 295 -10.80 6.63 14.41
CA LYS A 295 -10.75 6.89 15.85
C LYS A 295 -11.34 8.26 16.21
N GLN A 296 -11.02 9.30 15.42
CA GLN A 296 -11.60 10.63 15.58
C GLN A 296 -13.11 10.62 15.33
N PHE A 297 -13.57 9.92 14.29
CA PHE A 297 -14.98 9.76 13.99
C PHE A 297 -15.77 9.16 15.15
N ILE A 298 -15.24 8.11 15.81
CA ILE A 298 -15.89 7.45 16.94
C ILE A 298 -16.17 8.44 18.10
N LEU A 299 -15.29 9.42 18.31
CA LEU A 299 -15.47 10.44 19.36
C LEU A 299 -16.59 11.43 19.04
N VAL A 300 -16.73 11.82 17.77
CA VAL A 300 -17.66 12.88 17.36
C VAL A 300 -18.99 12.36 16.82
N ARG A 301 -19.10 11.07 16.46
CA ARG A 301 -20.29 10.52 15.78
C ARG A 301 -21.58 10.68 16.57
N ASN A 302 -21.52 10.71 17.91
CA ASN A 302 -22.70 10.84 18.75
C ASN A 302 -23.33 12.24 18.64
N PHE A 303 -22.57 13.24 18.18
CA PHE A 303 -23.06 14.61 18.01
C PHE A 303 -23.90 14.84 16.76
N LYS A 304 -24.11 13.81 15.92
CA LYS A 304 -24.89 13.92 14.67
C LYS A 304 -26.29 14.50 14.88
N ASN A 305 -26.92 14.16 16.00
CA ASN A 305 -28.31 14.51 16.30
C ASN A 305 -28.44 15.73 17.23
N GLU A 306 -27.33 16.38 17.57
CA GLU A 306 -27.33 17.58 18.39
C GLU A 306 -27.95 18.77 17.62
N PRO A 307 -28.45 19.82 18.31
CA PRO A 307 -29.01 20.99 17.65
C PRO A 307 -28.00 21.62 16.68
N ARG A 308 -28.44 22.07 15.51
CA ARG A 308 -27.54 22.58 14.44
C ARG A 308 -26.64 23.74 14.87
N HIS A 309 -27.10 24.56 15.81
CA HIS A 309 -26.35 25.69 16.35
C HIS A 309 -25.44 25.34 17.54
N SER A 310 -25.47 24.08 17.99
CA SER A 310 -24.61 23.59 19.07
C SER A 310 -23.16 23.47 18.63
N LEU A 311 -22.25 23.56 19.60
CA LEU A 311 -20.82 23.35 19.37
C LEU A 311 -20.53 21.90 18.98
N GLU A 312 -21.30 20.96 19.53
CA GLU A 312 -21.23 19.53 19.30
C GLU A 312 -21.57 19.18 17.85
N PHE A 313 -22.69 19.69 17.34
CA PHE A 313 -23.07 19.47 15.93
C PHE A 313 -22.03 20.07 14.99
N LYS A 314 -21.52 21.27 15.31
CA LYS A 314 -20.45 21.92 14.53
C LYS A 314 -19.19 21.06 14.48
N LYS A 315 -18.75 20.47 15.59
CA LYS A 315 -17.61 19.54 15.61
C LYS A 315 -17.83 18.32 14.70
N TYR A 316 -19.03 17.76 14.72
CA TYR A 316 -19.39 16.64 13.85
C TYR A 316 -19.42 17.05 12.37
N SER A 317 -20.06 18.17 12.03
CA SER A 317 -20.15 18.63 10.64
C SER A 317 -18.78 18.98 10.07
N GLU A 318 -17.93 19.68 10.83
CA GLU A 318 -16.56 19.98 10.45
C GLU A 318 -15.74 18.71 10.20
N PHE A 319 -15.86 17.70 11.07
CA PHE A 319 -15.20 16.41 10.86
C PHE A 319 -15.65 15.74 9.55
N ILE A 320 -16.96 15.68 9.28
CA ILE A 320 -17.48 15.03 8.08
C ILE A 320 -17.08 15.80 6.82
N LEU A 321 -17.07 17.14 6.88
CA LEU A 321 -16.62 18.00 5.78
C LEU A 321 -15.12 17.81 5.49
N ASP A 322 -14.25 17.81 6.51
CA ASP A 322 -12.82 17.49 6.37
C ASP A 322 -12.64 16.10 5.71
N TRP A 323 -13.33 15.11 6.25
CA TRP A 323 -13.23 13.73 5.78
C TRP A 323 -13.60 13.56 4.30
N ILE A 324 -14.64 14.27 3.84
CA ILE A 324 -15.14 14.12 2.47
C ILE A 324 -14.41 14.98 1.45
N GLN A 325 -13.86 16.12 1.86
CA GLN A 325 -13.12 17.05 1.01
C GLN A 325 -11.74 16.51 0.62
N TYR A 326 -11.13 15.69 1.47
CA TYR A 326 -9.78 15.19 1.26
C TYR A 326 -9.61 14.49 -0.10
N LYS A 327 -8.81 15.07 -1.00
CA LYS A 327 -8.54 14.59 -2.37
C LYS A 327 -9.81 14.20 -3.15
N ASN A 328 -10.90 14.94 -2.95
CA ASN A 328 -12.17 14.74 -3.65
C ASN A 328 -12.69 16.08 -4.19
N PRO A 329 -12.42 16.44 -5.46
CA PRO A 329 -12.85 17.71 -6.03
C PRO A 329 -14.39 17.83 -6.11
N ASP A 330 -15.09 16.70 -6.23
CA ASP A 330 -16.55 16.63 -6.37
C ASP A 330 -17.28 16.49 -5.02
N TRP A 331 -16.63 16.79 -3.90
CA TRP A 331 -17.22 16.63 -2.57
C TRP A 331 -18.55 17.39 -2.39
N HIS A 332 -18.71 18.53 -3.06
CA HIS A 332 -19.92 19.35 -3.01
C HIS A 332 -21.15 18.68 -3.64
N LYS A 333 -20.96 17.68 -4.51
CA LYS A 333 -22.05 16.90 -5.13
C LYS A 333 -22.59 15.79 -4.23
N VAL A 334 -21.98 15.58 -3.06
CA VAL A 334 -22.38 14.47 -2.19
C VAL A 334 -23.71 14.81 -1.49
N PRO A 335 -24.77 13.98 -1.64
CA PRO A 335 -26.14 14.37 -1.26
C PRO A 335 -26.36 14.78 0.19
N PHE A 336 -25.51 14.34 1.13
CA PHE A 336 -25.67 14.71 2.54
C PHE A 336 -24.91 15.98 2.93
N VAL A 337 -24.10 16.58 2.04
CA VAL A 337 -23.34 17.79 2.34
C VAL A 337 -24.26 18.97 2.66
N GLU A 338 -25.37 19.10 1.94
CA GLU A 338 -26.42 20.10 2.23
C GLU A 338 -27.11 19.89 3.58
N LYS A 339 -27.01 18.69 4.17
CA LYS A 339 -27.64 18.37 5.45
C LYS A 339 -26.77 18.71 6.66
N ILE A 340 -25.46 18.90 6.43
CA ILE A 340 -24.45 19.15 7.47
C ILE A 340 -23.82 20.54 7.39
N ARG A 341 -23.94 21.22 6.23
CA ARG A 341 -23.85 22.67 6.14
C ARG A 341 -25.08 23.30 6.76
#